data_AF-M3EJB5-F1
#
_entry.id   AF-M3EJB5-F1
#
_cell.length_a   1.000
_cell.length_b   1.000
_cell.length_c   1.000
_cell.angle_alpha   90.00
_cell.angle_beta   90.00
_cell.angle_gamma   90.00
#
_symmetry.space_group_name_H-M   'P 1'
#
loop_
_entity.id
_entity.type
_entity.pdbx_description
1 polymer ?
#
loop_
_entity_poly.entity_id
_entity_poly.type
_entity_poly.pdbx_seq_one_letter_code
_entity_poly.pdbx_strand_id
1 'polypeptide(L)'
;MGRTGRPAQGPGPRAPARRRATYTRPHGVRHLFAAYDLAKDQLYGHVKKTKNRSKFLEFCRYLRSLHPMDVRIAVVCDNYSPHLSTKRCQRVATWAAANNVEIAYTPTNSSWLNRIEAQFTALRYFALDGTDHASHKEQGSMIRRYIIWRNKHAADERLREVVNRANVA
;
A
#
# COMPACT_ATOMS: atom_id res chain seq x y z
N MET A 1 -30.55 61.03 3.22
CA MET A 1 -29.45 60.43 4.02
C MET A 1 -29.66 58.92 4.06
N GLY A 2 -28.90 58.17 3.26
CA GLY A 2 -29.00 56.70 3.19
C GLY A 2 -28.18 56.03 4.28
N ARG A 3 -28.73 54.98 4.92
CA ARG A 3 -27.98 54.03 5.73
C ARG A 3 -28.02 52.67 5.05
N THR A 4 -26.95 52.34 4.35
CA THR A 4 -26.71 51.02 3.76
C THR A 4 -26.28 50.06 4.88
N GLY A 5 -27.12 49.07 5.18
CA GLY A 5 -26.76 47.94 6.02
C GLY A 5 -25.84 46.98 5.25
N ARG A 6 -24.69 46.63 5.83
CA ARG A 6 -23.80 45.59 5.29
C ARG A 6 -24.50 44.22 5.33
N PRO A 7 -24.39 43.37 4.29
CA PRO A 7 -24.89 42.01 4.36
C PRO A 7 -24.02 41.17 5.30
N ALA A 8 -24.67 40.28 6.05
CA ALA A 8 -24.01 39.32 6.93
C ALA A 8 -23.09 38.38 6.11
N GLN A 9 -21.83 38.28 6.52
CA GLN A 9 -20.86 37.36 5.93
C GLN A 9 -21.30 35.93 6.23
N GLY A 10 -21.51 35.12 5.18
CA GLY A 10 -21.75 33.68 5.31
C GLY A 10 -20.59 32.95 5.99
N PRO A 11 -20.81 31.71 6.45
CA PRO A 11 -19.80 30.97 7.19
C PRO A 11 -18.55 30.80 6.30
N GLY A 12 -17.43 31.33 6.79
CA GLY A 12 -16.14 31.27 6.10
C GLY A 12 -15.66 29.83 5.88
N PRO A 13 -14.67 29.63 4.99
CA PRO A 13 -14.18 28.31 4.63
C PRO A 13 -13.79 27.50 5.86
N ARG A 14 -14.32 26.27 5.95
CA ARG A 14 -14.07 25.31 7.01
C ARG A 14 -12.56 25.16 7.19
N ALA A 15 -12.06 25.41 8.41
CA ALA A 15 -10.64 25.35 8.72
C ALA A 15 -10.02 24.04 8.18
N PRO A 16 -8.87 24.08 7.51
CA PRO A 16 -8.25 22.88 6.96
C PRO A 16 -8.01 21.87 8.08
N ALA A 17 -8.38 20.60 7.84
CA ALA A 17 -8.20 19.53 8.81
C ALA A 17 -6.73 19.47 9.22
N ARG A 18 -6.44 19.78 10.50
CA ARG A 18 -5.10 19.89 11.03
C ARG A 18 -4.45 18.50 11.08
N ARG A 19 -3.55 18.20 10.15
CA ARG A 19 -2.70 17.02 10.20
C ARG A 19 -1.62 17.26 11.25
N ARG A 20 -1.52 16.41 12.28
CA ARG A 20 -0.42 16.47 13.26
C ARG A 20 0.89 16.22 12.52
N ALA A 21 1.88 17.09 12.73
CA ALA A 21 3.19 16.90 12.14
C ALA A 21 3.85 15.64 12.74
N THR A 22 4.20 14.67 11.90
CA THR A 22 4.81 13.38 12.28
C THR A 22 6.32 13.47 12.62
N TYR A 23 6.75 14.57 13.25
CA TYR A 23 8.15 14.74 13.67
C TYR A 23 8.50 13.83 14.84
N THR A 24 7.57 13.58 15.75
CA THR A 24 7.73 12.62 16.85
C THR A 24 6.85 11.41 16.60
N ARG A 25 7.45 10.22 16.47
CA ARG A 25 6.74 8.94 16.31
C ARG A 25 6.82 8.16 17.62
N PRO A 26 5.98 8.46 18.63
CA PRO A 26 6.11 7.89 19.97
C PRO A 26 6.00 6.35 19.99
N HIS A 27 5.38 5.76 18.96
CA HIS A 27 5.17 4.32 18.88
C HIS A 27 6.13 3.59 17.93
N GLY A 28 7.05 4.31 17.29
CA GLY A 28 7.95 3.80 16.25
C GLY A 28 7.29 3.72 14.87
N VAL A 29 7.75 2.80 14.01
CA VAL A 29 7.22 2.59 12.66
C VAL A 29 6.71 1.15 12.50
N ARG A 30 5.73 0.96 11.62
CA ARG A 30 5.30 -0.33 11.10
C ARG A 30 5.49 -0.38 9.59
N HIS A 31 5.69 -1.57 9.07
CA HIS A 31 5.94 -1.81 7.66
C HIS A 31 4.83 -2.69 7.09
N LEU A 32 4.22 -2.25 6.00
CA LEU A 32 3.29 -3.06 5.23
C LEU A 32 4.06 -3.77 4.11
N PHE A 33 4.07 -5.10 4.13
CA PHE A 33 4.35 -5.88 2.93
C PHE A 33 3.02 -6.09 2.22
N ALA A 34 2.93 -5.74 0.94
CA ALA A 34 1.71 -5.94 0.16
C ALA A 34 2.02 -6.43 -1.25
N ALA A 35 1.05 -7.10 -1.85
CA ALA A 35 1.09 -7.57 -3.22
C ALA A 35 -0.27 -7.34 -3.87
N TYR A 36 -0.26 -7.00 -5.15
CA TYR A 36 -1.46 -6.83 -5.95
C TYR A 36 -1.46 -7.90 -7.04
N ASP A 37 -2.43 -8.80 -6.99
CA ASP A 37 -2.67 -9.83 -8.01
C ASP A 37 -3.49 -9.22 -9.14
N LEU A 38 -2.84 -9.05 -10.30
CA LEU A 38 -3.42 -8.46 -11.49
C LEU A 38 -4.50 -9.34 -12.13
N ALA A 39 -4.41 -10.67 -11.97
CA ALA A 39 -5.35 -11.60 -12.58
C ALA A 39 -6.66 -11.67 -11.79
N LYS A 40 -6.56 -11.64 -10.45
CA LYS A 40 -7.72 -11.69 -9.56
C LYS A 40 -8.27 -10.33 -9.16
N ASP A 41 -7.53 -9.26 -9.47
CA ASP A 41 -7.78 -7.92 -8.95
C ASP A 41 -7.89 -7.93 -7.41
N GLN A 42 -6.90 -8.54 -6.75
CA GLN A 42 -6.87 -8.70 -5.29
C GLN A 42 -5.61 -8.09 -4.66
N LEU A 43 -5.81 -7.35 -3.58
CA LEU A 43 -4.75 -6.79 -2.74
C LEU A 43 -4.53 -7.69 -1.52
N TYR A 44 -3.28 -8.00 -1.23
CA TYR A 44 -2.87 -8.73 -0.04
C TYR A 44 -1.91 -7.88 0.77
N GLY A 45 -1.94 -7.97 2.11
CA GLY A 45 -1.07 -7.14 2.94
C GLY A 45 -0.85 -7.62 4.37
N HIS A 46 0.41 -7.63 4.80
CA HIS A 46 0.85 -7.97 6.15
C HIS A 46 1.61 -6.82 6.80
N VAL A 47 1.09 -6.33 7.94
CA VAL A 47 1.78 -5.33 8.77
C VAL A 47 2.80 -6.03 9.69
N LYS A 48 4.07 -5.59 9.62
CA LYS A 48 5.22 -6.13 10.36
C LYS A 48 5.95 -5.03 11.13
N LYS A 49 6.70 -5.43 12.17
CA LYS A 49 7.55 -4.52 12.96
C LYS A 49 8.85 -4.15 12.25
N THR A 50 9.34 -5.00 11.36
CA THR A 50 10.62 -4.81 10.64
C THR A 50 10.46 -5.13 9.16
N LYS A 51 11.26 -4.48 8.31
CA LYS A 51 11.31 -4.68 6.85
C LYS A 51 12.61 -5.36 6.40
N ASN A 52 12.80 -6.63 6.78
CA ASN A 52 14.00 -7.39 6.40
C ASN A 52 13.69 -8.53 5.42
N ARG A 53 14.75 -9.13 4.86
CA ARG A 53 14.64 -10.20 3.85
C ARG A 53 13.90 -11.44 4.36
N SER A 54 14.01 -11.76 5.66
CA SER A 54 13.27 -12.89 6.24
C SER A 54 11.77 -12.60 6.30
N LYS A 55 11.36 -11.37 6.63
CA LYS A 55 9.95 -10.95 6.61
C LYS A 55 9.39 -10.84 5.20
N PHE A 56 10.22 -10.44 4.23
CA PHE A 56 9.87 -10.52 2.82
C PHE A 56 9.62 -11.97 2.38
N LEU A 57 10.54 -12.88 2.68
CA LEU A 57 10.38 -14.30 2.31
C LEU A 57 9.16 -14.96 2.98
N GLU A 58 8.88 -14.60 4.24
CA GLU A 58 7.65 -15.00 4.94
C GLU A 58 6.40 -14.57 4.15
N PHE A 59 6.40 -13.34 3.62
CA PHE A 59 5.31 -12.85 2.78
C PHE A 59 5.23 -13.56 1.42
N CYS A 60 6.35 -13.82 0.74
CA CYS A 60 6.35 -14.57 -0.52
C CYS A 60 5.84 -16.01 -0.35
N ARG A 61 6.18 -16.67 0.75
CA ARG A 61 5.64 -18.00 1.10
C ARG A 61 4.13 -17.97 1.27
N TYR A 62 3.62 -16.94 1.94
CA TYR A 62 2.18 -16.72 2.02
C TYR A 62 1.57 -16.54 0.62
N LEU A 63 2.12 -15.67 -0.23
CA LEU A 63 1.60 -15.51 -1.60
C LEU A 63 1.61 -16.82 -2.38
N ARG A 64 2.71 -17.58 -2.32
CA ARG A 64 2.80 -18.89 -2.98
C ARG A 64 1.70 -19.85 -2.54
N SER A 65 1.36 -19.85 -1.25
CA SER A 65 0.32 -20.74 -0.71
C SER A 65 -1.09 -20.42 -1.23
N LEU A 66 -1.32 -19.26 -1.85
CA LEU A 66 -2.61 -18.87 -2.43
C LEU A 66 -2.85 -19.43 -3.85
N HIS A 67 -1.87 -20.15 -4.41
CA HIS A 67 -1.93 -20.69 -5.76
C HIS A 67 -1.45 -22.15 -5.78
N PRO A 68 -1.99 -23.02 -6.67
CA PRO A 68 -1.48 -24.37 -6.89
C PRO A 68 0.03 -24.38 -7.23
N MET A 69 0.76 -25.42 -6.81
CA MET A 69 2.24 -25.51 -6.92
C MET A 69 2.75 -25.60 -8.37
N ASP A 70 1.95 -26.21 -9.24
CA ASP A 70 2.17 -26.36 -10.68
C ASP A 70 1.97 -25.05 -11.47
N VAL A 71 1.20 -24.11 -10.94
CA VAL A 71 1.03 -22.77 -11.54
C VAL A 71 2.23 -21.87 -11.20
N ARG A 72 2.97 -21.43 -12.22
CA ARG A 72 4.06 -20.47 -12.04
C ARG A 72 3.51 -19.10 -11.64
N ILE A 73 4.09 -18.49 -10.61
CA ILE A 73 3.79 -17.10 -10.23
C ILE A 73 4.99 -16.20 -10.48
N ALA A 74 4.76 -15.03 -11.07
CA ALA A 74 5.77 -13.99 -11.24
C ALA A 74 5.50 -12.84 -10.26
N VAL A 75 6.48 -12.55 -9.40
CA VAL A 75 6.41 -11.44 -8.45
C VAL A 75 7.33 -10.33 -8.95
N VAL A 76 6.72 -9.22 -9.36
CA VAL A 76 7.44 -8.01 -9.75
C VAL A 76 7.65 -7.14 -8.50
N CYS A 77 8.90 -6.90 -8.16
CA CYS A 77 9.32 -6.11 -7.01
C CYS A 77 9.96 -4.79 -7.46
N ASP A 78 9.95 -3.79 -6.59
CA ASP A 78 10.88 -2.66 -6.72
C ASP A 78 12.32 -3.09 -6.36
N ASN A 79 13.29 -2.18 -6.52
CA ASN A 79 14.70 -2.45 -6.22
C ASN A 79 15.06 -2.36 -4.72
N TYR A 80 14.09 -2.50 -3.82
CA TYR A 80 14.37 -2.44 -2.39
C TYR A 80 15.25 -3.61 -1.93
N SER A 81 16.35 -3.32 -1.22
CA SER A 81 17.42 -4.27 -0.90
C SER A 81 16.95 -5.64 -0.37
N PRO A 82 15.97 -5.73 0.56
CA PRO A 82 15.42 -7.02 0.99
C PRO A 82 14.80 -7.91 -0.08
N HIS A 83 14.33 -7.35 -1.20
CA HIS A 83 13.84 -8.14 -2.32
C HIS A 83 14.98 -8.80 -3.09
N LEU A 84 16.11 -8.10 -3.18
CA LEU A 84 17.25 -8.52 -3.96
C LEU A 84 17.90 -9.78 -3.37
N SER A 85 18.16 -10.73 -4.25
CA SER A 85 19.15 -11.76 -4.02
C SER A 85 20.54 -11.17 -4.25
N THR A 86 21.45 -11.39 -3.32
CA THR A 86 22.81 -10.86 -3.39
C THR A 86 23.81 -12.00 -3.33
N LYS A 87 25.08 -11.74 -3.69
CA LYS A 87 26.17 -12.71 -3.54
C LYS A 87 26.27 -13.28 -2.11
N ARG A 88 25.95 -12.47 -1.10
CA ARG A 88 25.98 -12.88 0.33
C ARG A 88 24.68 -13.53 0.80
N CYS A 89 23.60 -13.44 0.03
CA CYS A 89 22.29 -13.88 0.47
C CYS A 89 21.40 -14.27 -0.72
N GLN A 90 21.44 -15.56 -1.08
CA GLN A 90 20.67 -16.11 -2.20
C GLN A 90 19.31 -16.69 -1.79
N ARG A 91 18.94 -16.61 -0.51
CA ARG A 91 17.74 -17.30 0.04
C ARG A 91 16.44 -17.03 -0.70
N VAL A 92 16.26 -15.84 -1.27
CA VAL A 92 15.06 -15.48 -2.04
C VAL A 92 15.08 -16.21 -3.39
N ALA A 93 16.18 -16.13 -4.15
CA ALA A 93 16.34 -16.83 -5.41
C ALA A 93 16.24 -18.35 -5.25
N THR A 94 16.92 -18.94 -4.25
CA THR A 94 16.87 -20.38 -3.98
C THR A 94 15.44 -20.84 -3.68
N TRP A 95 14.72 -20.11 -2.83
CA TRP A 95 13.32 -20.42 -2.55
C TRP A 95 12.45 -20.27 -3.80
N ALA A 96 12.64 -19.20 -4.58
CA ALA A 96 11.83 -18.93 -5.76
C ALA A 96 11.96 -20.06 -6.81
N ALA A 97 13.20 -20.47 -7.10
CA ALA A 97 13.49 -21.59 -8.01
C ALA A 97 12.84 -22.91 -7.55
N ALA A 98 12.89 -23.19 -6.23
CA ALA A 98 12.30 -24.41 -5.66
C ALA A 98 10.77 -24.39 -5.58
N ASN A 99 10.11 -23.24 -5.78
CA ASN A 99 8.67 -23.07 -5.54
C ASN A 99 7.89 -22.65 -6.80
N ASN A 100 8.49 -22.78 -7.99
CA ASN A 100 7.90 -22.33 -9.26
C ASN A 100 7.51 -20.84 -9.21
N VAL A 101 8.41 -20.03 -8.65
CA VAL A 101 8.26 -18.58 -8.52
C VAL A 101 9.36 -17.88 -9.30
N GLU A 102 8.98 -16.86 -10.06
CA GLU A 102 9.91 -15.91 -10.66
C GLU A 102 9.87 -14.61 -9.88
N ILE A 103 11.05 -14.07 -9.54
CA ILE A 103 11.16 -12.72 -8.97
C ILE A 103 11.78 -11.82 -10.03
N ALA A 104 10.99 -10.86 -10.52
CA ALA A 104 11.44 -9.83 -11.44
C ALA A 104 11.54 -8.49 -10.71
N TYR A 105 12.41 -7.60 -11.19
CA TYR A 105 12.61 -6.28 -10.60
C TYR A 105 12.32 -5.21 -11.64
N THR A 106 11.65 -4.14 -11.23
CA THR A 106 11.49 -2.96 -12.09
C THR A 106 12.86 -2.34 -12.39
N PRO A 107 13.06 -1.74 -13.58
CA PRO A 107 14.26 -0.96 -13.84
C PRO A 107 14.46 0.15 -12.79
N THR A 108 15.71 0.55 -12.59
CA THR A 108 16.03 1.66 -11.66
C THR A 108 15.26 2.91 -12.07
N ASN A 109 14.74 3.65 -11.08
CA ASN A 109 13.93 4.86 -11.28
C ASN A 109 12.63 4.66 -12.09
N SER A 110 12.09 3.44 -12.14
CA SER A 110 10.84 3.12 -12.86
C SER A 110 9.71 2.71 -11.92
N SER A 111 9.45 3.52 -10.90
CA SER A 111 8.38 3.28 -9.92
C SER A 111 6.99 3.23 -10.57
N TRP A 112 6.78 3.97 -11.66
CA TRP A 112 5.55 3.95 -12.47
C TRP A 112 5.19 2.57 -13.05
N LEU A 113 6.16 1.66 -13.21
CA LEU A 113 5.89 0.27 -13.62
C LEU A 113 5.33 -0.57 -12.47
N ASN A 114 5.50 -0.14 -11.22
CA ASN A 114 5.04 -0.86 -10.05
C ASN A 114 3.55 -0.61 -9.79
N ARG A 115 2.71 -1.45 -10.41
CA ARG A 115 1.23 -1.34 -10.39
C ARG A 115 0.59 -1.29 -9.00
N ILE A 116 1.29 -1.71 -7.95
CA ILE A 116 0.80 -1.62 -6.58
C ILE A 116 0.84 -0.18 -6.03
N GLU A 117 1.64 0.72 -6.59
CA GLU A 117 1.78 2.09 -6.09
C GLU A 117 0.45 2.85 -6.16
N ALA A 118 -0.30 2.72 -7.25
CA ALA A 118 -1.64 3.26 -7.38
C ALA A 118 -2.62 2.70 -6.32
N GLN A 119 -2.45 1.42 -5.94
CA GLN A 119 -3.24 0.81 -4.86
C GLN A 119 -2.89 1.39 -3.48
N PHE A 120 -1.63 1.77 -3.25
CA PHE A 120 -1.22 2.47 -2.03
C PHE A 120 -1.77 3.89 -1.95
N THR A 121 -1.88 4.60 -3.08
CA THR A 121 -2.55 5.90 -3.14
C THR A 121 -4.01 5.76 -2.72
N ALA A 122 -4.74 4.77 -3.26
CA ALA A 122 -6.11 4.48 -2.85
C ALA A 122 -6.21 4.09 -1.38
N LEU A 123 -5.33 3.22 -0.89
CA LEU A 123 -5.29 2.84 0.53
C LEU A 123 -5.12 4.06 1.43
N ARG A 124 -4.20 4.96 1.09
CA ARG A 124 -3.98 6.19 1.84
C ARG A 124 -5.26 7.04 1.86
N TYR A 125 -5.87 7.26 0.70
CA TYR A 125 -7.07 8.08 0.56
C TYR A 125 -8.25 7.53 1.39
N PHE A 126 -8.53 6.23 1.29
CA PHE A 126 -9.71 5.62 1.93
C PHE A 126 -9.50 5.28 3.41
N ALA A 127 -8.26 5.01 3.85
CA ALA A 127 -8.02 4.42 5.16
C ALA A 127 -7.15 5.26 6.11
N LEU A 128 -6.34 6.19 5.59
CA LEU A 128 -5.33 6.91 6.37
C LEU A 128 -5.44 8.44 6.31
N ASP A 129 -6.02 9.00 5.24
CA ASP A 129 -6.19 10.44 5.14
C ASP A 129 -7.31 10.91 6.07
N GLY A 130 -7.00 11.92 6.88
CA GLY A 130 -7.97 12.51 7.83
C GLY A 130 -8.13 11.76 9.15
N THR A 131 -7.35 10.70 9.40
CA THR A 131 -7.39 9.91 10.64
C THR A 131 -6.24 10.25 11.58
N ASP A 132 -6.53 10.41 12.88
CA ASP A 132 -5.52 10.48 13.96
C ASP A 132 -5.57 9.17 14.76
N HIS A 133 -4.68 8.22 14.47
CA HIS A 133 -4.69 6.91 15.12
C HIS A 133 -3.90 6.94 16.43
N ALA A 134 -4.54 6.50 17.50
CA ALA A 134 -3.93 6.46 18.83
C ALA A 134 -2.90 5.32 18.98
N SER A 135 -2.91 4.32 18.09
CA SER A 135 -1.97 3.20 18.17
C SER A 135 -1.70 2.49 16.84
N HIS A 136 -0.58 1.75 16.78
CA HIS A 136 -0.26 0.86 15.67
C HIS A 136 -1.28 -0.27 15.47
N LYS A 137 -1.98 -0.70 16.53
CA LYS A 137 -3.02 -1.73 16.43
C LYS A 137 -4.21 -1.19 15.64
N GLU A 138 -4.60 0.05 15.91
CA GLU A 138 -5.70 0.74 15.23
C GLU A 138 -5.38 0.97 13.75
N GLN A 139 -4.20 1.53 13.46
CA GLN A 139 -3.75 1.74 12.08
C GLN A 139 -3.66 0.41 11.30
N GLY A 140 -3.12 -0.65 11.92
CA GLY A 140 -3.07 -1.98 11.30
C GLY A 140 -4.45 -2.58 11.06
N SER A 141 -5.41 -2.33 11.94
CA SER A 141 -6.80 -2.75 11.77
C SER A 141 -7.48 -2.01 10.62
N MET A 142 -7.24 -0.70 10.47
CA MET A 142 -7.75 0.09 9.33
C MET A 142 -7.21 -0.42 8.00
N ILE A 143 -5.90 -0.67 7.91
CA ILE A 143 -5.29 -1.24 6.71
C ILE A 143 -5.93 -2.59 6.35
N ARG A 144 -6.13 -3.48 7.33
CA ARG A 144 -6.80 -4.77 7.10
C ARG A 144 -8.25 -4.61 6.64
N ARG A 145 -9.02 -3.74 7.29
CA ARG A 145 -10.41 -3.45 6.90
C ARG A 145 -10.49 -2.91 5.48
N TYR A 146 -9.59 -2.00 5.12
CA TYR A 146 -9.50 -1.48 3.76
C TYR A 146 -9.20 -2.59 2.75
N ILE A 147 -8.20 -3.44 3.00
CA ILE A 147 -7.86 -4.54 2.07
C ILE A 147 -9.07 -5.46 1.85
N ILE A 148 -9.78 -5.83 2.92
CA ILE A 148 -11.00 -6.65 2.83
C ILE A 148 -12.08 -5.93 2.03
N TRP A 149 -12.32 -4.65 2.31
CA TRP A 149 -13.32 -3.84 1.60
C TRP A 149 -12.96 -3.72 0.12
N ARG A 150 -11.72 -3.32 -0.21
CA ARG A 150 -11.21 -3.17 -1.58
C ARG A 150 -11.36 -4.45 -2.39
N ASN A 151 -11.03 -5.60 -1.81
CA ASN A 151 -11.16 -6.89 -2.49
C ASN A 151 -12.61 -7.30 -2.75
N LYS A 152 -13.57 -6.77 -1.98
CA LYS A 152 -15.02 -6.96 -2.20
C LYS A 152 -15.62 -5.91 -3.14
N HIS A 153 -14.92 -4.80 -3.37
CA HIS A 153 -15.43 -3.62 -4.08
C HIS A 153 -14.49 -3.22 -5.22
N ALA A 154 -13.86 -4.17 -5.89
CA ALA A 154 -12.93 -3.92 -7.00
C ALA A 154 -13.58 -3.15 -8.18
N ALA A 155 -14.90 -3.24 -8.29
CA ALA A 155 -15.70 -2.51 -9.28
C ALA A 155 -16.17 -1.12 -8.82
N ASP A 156 -15.87 -0.70 -7.59
CA ASP A 156 -16.27 0.61 -7.06
C ASP A 156 -15.69 1.75 -7.90
N GLU A 157 -16.55 2.67 -8.30
CA GLU A 157 -16.21 3.77 -9.21
C GLU A 157 -15.18 4.71 -8.61
N ARG A 158 -15.34 5.08 -7.32
CA ARG A 158 -14.41 5.97 -6.62
C ARG A 158 -13.04 5.32 -6.47
N LEU A 159 -13.00 4.02 -6.17
CA LEU A 159 -11.75 3.27 -6.13
C LEU A 159 -11.05 3.30 -7.48
N ARG A 160 -11.78 3.04 -8.57
CA ARG A 160 -11.24 3.05 -9.94
C ARG A 160 -10.73 4.42 -10.34
N GLU A 161 -11.46 5.48 -10.04
CA GLU A 161 -11.04 6.86 -10.31
C GLU A 161 -9.70 7.19 -9.62
N VAL A 162 -9.57 6.88 -8.33
CA VAL A 162 -8.35 7.16 -7.56
C VAL A 162 -7.18 6.34 -8.09
N VAL A 163 -7.38 5.06 -8.39
CA VAL A 163 -6.35 4.17 -8.94
C VAL A 163 -5.94 4.61 -10.35
N ASN A 164 -6.89 4.93 -11.23
CA ASN A 164 -6.61 5.35 -12.59
C ASN A 164 -5.88 6.68 -12.62
N ARG A 165 -6.29 7.64 -11.80
CA ARG A 165 -5.59 8.93 -11.66
C ARG A 165 -4.15 8.73 -11.19
N ALA A 166 -3.91 7.81 -10.26
CA ALA A 166 -2.57 7.51 -9.77
C ALA A 166 -1.69 6.75 -10.78
N ASN A 167 -2.29 6.04 -11.74
CA ASN A 167 -1.55 5.34 -12.80
C ASN A 167 -1.12 6.27 -13.96
N VAL A 168 -1.73 7.46 -14.08
CA VAL A 168 -1.47 8.42 -15.17
C VAL A 168 -0.56 9.57 -14.72
N ALA A 169 -0.32 9.69 -13.40
CA ALA A 169 0.55 10.70 -12.79
C ALA A 169 2.01 10.24 -12.75
#